data_AF-A0A9X4KIA8-F1
#
_entry.id   AF-A0A9X4KIA8-F1
#
_cell.length_a   1.000
_cell.length_b   1.000
_cell.length_c   1.000
_cell.angle_alpha   90.00
_cell.angle_beta   90.00
_cell.angle_gamma   90.00
#
_symmetry.space_group_name_H-M   'P 1'
#
loop_
_entity.id
_entity.type
_entity.pdbx_description
1 polymer ?
#
loop_
_entity_poly.entity_id
_entity_poly.type
_entity_poly.pdbx_seq_one_letter_code
_entity_poly.pdbx_strand_id
1 'polypeptide(L)'
;MNDNKPYLVDAVIGNGRTLASIGRTGRIYRLWWPHIDFPQHVDVIRTGLKMDGFGDGTVWFDEADAGWTHEIAYVPRTNIVQIDARSDRYPLEVAQRDFAVPDADIVVRDYAITNRSDAAVSFSFVWYSSFQITESALYNTTMFHAGSDSLIHYRQRTFFCDFQRKRLRWISMRTCARGRESRLAGRQRHRHAAGRVARLAFRGRRARRDGLDAGLYRRRRDAVRSA
;
A
#
# COMPACT_ATOMS: atom_id res chain seq x y z
N MET A 1 10.10 -12.98 20.77
CA MET A 1 9.85 -14.00 19.72
C MET A 1 11.18 -14.66 19.41
N ASN A 2 11.24 -15.99 19.26
CA ASN A 2 12.49 -16.67 18.90
C ASN A 2 12.89 -16.29 17.47
N ASP A 3 14.04 -15.65 17.30
CA ASP A 3 14.63 -15.25 16.01
C ASP A 3 15.00 -16.43 15.08
N ASN A 4 14.79 -17.67 15.54
CA ASN A 4 15.24 -18.89 14.86
C ASN A 4 14.11 -19.75 14.27
N LYS A 5 12.86 -19.25 14.24
CA LYS A 5 11.77 -19.96 13.55
C LYS A 5 11.65 -19.46 12.11
N PRO A 6 11.58 -20.34 11.10
CA PRO A 6 11.32 -19.94 9.73
C PRO A 6 10.00 -19.17 9.65
N TYR A 7 9.99 -18.06 8.91
CA TYR A 7 8.79 -17.27 8.66
C TYR A 7 7.71 -18.16 8.06
N LEU A 8 6.55 -18.23 8.72
CA LEU A 8 5.38 -18.91 8.17
C LEU A 8 4.82 -18.02 7.05
N VAL A 9 4.93 -18.52 5.81
CA VAL A 9 4.30 -17.89 4.65
C VAL A 9 2.83 -18.35 4.65
N ASP A 10 1.91 -17.38 4.76
CA ASP A 10 0.47 -17.66 4.71
C ASP A 10 -0.08 -17.51 3.29
N ALA A 11 0.53 -16.67 2.46
CA ALA A 11 0.10 -16.45 1.09
C ALA A 11 1.24 -16.08 0.13
N VAL A 12 1.00 -16.25 -1.17
CA VAL A 12 1.90 -15.85 -2.25
C VAL A 12 1.13 -15.09 -3.32
N ILE A 13 1.77 -14.07 -3.89
CA ILE A 13 1.25 -13.33 -5.05
C ILE A 13 2.28 -13.35 -6.17
N GLY A 14 1.83 -13.41 -7.42
CA GLY A 14 2.75 -13.41 -8.55
C GLY A 14 2.08 -13.33 -9.91
N ASN A 15 2.91 -13.08 -10.92
CA ASN A 15 2.50 -12.91 -12.32
C ASN A 15 3.45 -13.62 -13.31
N GLY A 16 4.26 -14.58 -12.84
CA GLY A 16 5.23 -15.32 -13.66
C GLY A 16 6.61 -14.68 -13.78
N ARG A 17 6.74 -13.37 -13.51
CA ARG A 17 8.03 -12.66 -13.42
C ARG A 17 8.34 -12.22 -12.00
N THR A 18 7.30 -11.85 -11.27
CA THR A 18 7.35 -11.49 -9.86
C THR A 18 6.68 -12.56 -9.02
N LEU A 19 7.29 -12.90 -7.89
CA LEU A 19 6.67 -13.68 -6.82
C LEU A 19 6.95 -12.97 -5.49
N ALA A 20 5.96 -12.82 -4.63
CA ALA A 20 6.16 -12.32 -3.27
C ALA A 20 5.50 -13.27 -2.26
N SER A 21 6.19 -13.52 -1.14
CA SER A 21 5.65 -14.29 -0.02
C SER A 21 5.21 -13.35 1.10
N ILE A 22 3.99 -13.56 1.58
CA ILE A 22 3.27 -12.67 2.50
C ILE A 22 2.85 -13.47 3.74
N GLY A 23 3.07 -12.89 4.92
CA GLY A 23 2.55 -13.41 6.19
C GLY A 23 1.13 -12.92 6.48
N ARG A 24 0.44 -13.59 7.39
CA ARG A 24 -0.91 -13.22 7.86
C ARG A 24 -1.03 -11.77 8.32
N THR A 25 0.05 -11.18 8.80
CA THR A 25 0.11 -9.81 9.30
C THR A 25 0.32 -8.75 8.20
N GLY A 26 0.42 -9.19 6.94
CA GLY A 26 0.71 -8.30 5.82
C GLY A 26 2.18 -7.94 5.66
N ARG A 27 3.10 -8.62 6.34
CA ARG A 27 4.54 -8.49 6.07
C ARG A 27 4.92 -9.24 4.79
N ILE A 28 5.75 -8.62 3.94
CA ILE A 28 6.43 -9.34 2.85
C ILE A 28 7.76 -9.87 3.40
N TYR A 29 7.95 -11.18 3.31
CA TYR A 29 9.18 -11.84 3.72
C TYR A 29 10.15 -12.01 2.56
N ARG A 30 9.63 -12.24 1.35
CA ARG A 30 10.48 -12.41 0.17
C ARG A 30 9.81 -11.85 -1.08
N LEU A 31 10.64 -11.36 -1.98
CA LEU A 31 10.25 -10.88 -3.30
C LEU A 31 11.30 -11.35 -4.32
N TRP A 32 10.84 -12.08 -5.34
CA TRP A 32 11.66 -12.54 -6.46
C TRP A 32 11.26 -11.79 -7.73
N TRP A 33 12.28 -11.42 -8.51
CA TRP A 33 12.17 -10.74 -9.78
C TRP A 33 13.54 -10.75 -10.49
N PRO A 34 13.65 -10.85 -11.82
CA PRO A 34 12.59 -10.96 -12.83
C PRO A 34 12.12 -12.40 -13.08
N HIS A 35 12.65 -13.37 -12.33
CA HIS A 35 12.19 -14.75 -12.33
C HIS A 35 11.70 -15.11 -10.92
N ILE A 36 10.78 -16.07 -10.83
CA ILE A 36 10.11 -16.45 -9.57
C ILE A 36 10.98 -17.31 -8.64
N ASP A 37 12.11 -17.81 -9.13
CA ASP A 37 13.04 -18.71 -8.45
C ASP A 37 14.27 -17.95 -7.93
N PHE A 38 14.85 -17.05 -8.73
CA PHE A 38 16.04 -16.29 -8.38
C PHE A 38 16.17 -15.01 -9.25
N PRO A 39 16.71 -13.90 -8.72
CA PRO A 39 17.15 -13.67 -7.34
C PRO A 39 16.05 -13.16 -6.40
N GLN A 40 16.27 -13.33 -5.10
CA GLN A 40 15.49 -12.74 -4.02
C GLN A 40 16.06 -11.35 -3.66
N HIS A 41 15.19 -10.36 -3.37
CA HIS A 41 15.61 -8.96 -3.18
C HIS A 41 15.22 -8.29 -1.87
N VAL A 42 14.26 -8.83 -1.13
CA VAL A 42 13.67 -8.13 0.03
C VAL A 42 14.17 -8.74 1.33
N ASP A 43 14.75 -7.92 2.19
CA ASP A 43 15.01 -8.34 3.57
C ASP A 43 13.71 -8.25 4.38
N VAL A 44 13.07 -7.08 4.34
CA VAL A 44 11.79 -6.86 4.99
C VAL A 44 11.03 -5.73 4.32
N ILE A 45 9.74 -5.94 4.08
CA ILE A 45 8.77 -4.86 3.89
C ILE A 45 7.65 -5.03 4.90
N ARG A 46 7.49 -4.03 5.78
CA ARG A 46 6.47 -4.01 6.83
C ARG A 46 5.78 -2.67 6.90
N THR A 47 4.57 -2.67 7.42
CA THR A 47 3.72 -1.49 7.53
C THR A 47 3.19 -1.33 8.94
N GLY A 48 2.98 -0.08 9.34
CA GLY A 48 2.46 0.23 10.67
C GLY A 48 1.85 1.61 10.72
N LEU A 49 1.39 1.98 11.91
CA LEU A 49 0.81 3.28 12.20
C LEU A 49 1.62 3.96 13.29
N LYS A 50 1.92 5.24 13.09
CA LYS A 50 2.36 6.12 14.17
C LYS A 50 1.15 6.92 14.65
N MET A 51 0.70 6.67 15.87
CA MET A 51 -0.48 7.31 16.44
C MET A 51 -0.12 8.68 17.00
N ASP A 52 -0.89 9.72 16.68
CA ASP A 52 -0.62 11.06 17.21
C ASP A 52 -0.96 11.11 18.70
N GLY A 53 -0.03 11.58 19.53
CA GLY A 53 -0.24 11.75 20.97
C GLY A 53 -0.15 10.47 21.82
N PHE A 54 0.20 9.33 21.22
CA PHE A 54 0.39 8.05 21.92
C PHE A 54 1.81 7.53 21.75
N GLY A 55 2.71 7.91 22.66
CA GLY A 55 4.12 7.51 22.64
C GLY A 55 4.88 7.95 21.37
N ASP A 56 6.19 7.68 21.33
CA ASP A 56 7.03 8.09 20.20
C ASP A 56 7.19 7.00 19.12
N GLY A 57 6.63 5.81 19.36
CA GLY A 57 6.85 4.61 18.54
C GLY A 57 5.88 4.42 17.38
N THR A 58 6.32 3.64 16.38
CA THR A 58 5.43 3.07 15.35
C THR A 58 4.85 1.77 15.89
N VAL A 59 3.54 1.60 15.79
CA VAL A 59 2.85 0.35 16.07
C VAL A 59 2.78 -0.44 14.77
N TRP A 60 3.53 -1.52 14.70
CA TRP A 60 3.60 -2.34 13.50
C TRP A 60 2.50 -3.41 13.47
N PHE A 61 1.96 -3.69 12.28
CA PHE A 61 0.92 -4.73 12.15
C PHE A 61 1.46 -6.13 12.41
N ASP A 62 2.75 -6.38 12.18
CA ASP A 62 3.38 -7.68 12.36
C ASP A 62 3.93 -7.95 13.77
N GLU A 63 3.80 -7.02 14.71
CA GLU A 63 4.24 -7.20 16.10
C GLU A 63 3.18 -7.93 16.94
N ALA A 64 3.60 -9.01 17.60
CA ALA A 64 2.66 -9.86 18.36
C ALA A 64 2.00 -9.15 19.55
N ASP A 65 2.71 -8.22 20.19
CA ASP A 65 2.23 -7.47 21.35
C ASP A 65 1.56 -6.13 20.95
N ALA A 66 1.54 -5.77 19.67
CA ALA A 66 0.92 -4.54 19.17
C ALA A 66 -0.61 -4.52 19.25
N GLY A 67 -1.26 -5.65 19.59
CA GLY A 67 -2.70 -5.74 19.78
C GLY A 67 -3.48 -5.71 18.47
N TRP A 68 -2.96 -6.36 17.43
CA TRP A 68 -3.64 -6.54 16.15
C TRP A 68 -4.03 -8.00 15.95
N THR A 69 -5.30 -8.23 15.64
CA THR A 69 -5.82 -9.52 15.19
C THR A 69 -5.97 -9.50 13.68
N HIS A 70 -5.69 -10.62 13.02
CA HIS A 70 -5.62 -10.70 11.56
C HIS A 70 -6.38 -11.89 11.00
N GLU A 71 -7.14 -11.66 9.94
CA GLU A 71 -7.73 -12.67 9.07
C GLU A 71 -7.13 -12.53 7.67
N ILE A 72 -6.72 -13.65 7.07
CA ILE A 72 -6.14 -13.67 5.72
C ILE A 72 -6.92 -14.63 4.84
N ALA A 73 -7.22 -14.21 3.61
CA ALA A 73 -7.85 -15.05 2.60
C ALA A 73 -7.53 -14.55 1.19
N TYR A 74 -7.62 -15.42 0.19
CA TYR A 74 -7.67 -14.97 -1.19
C TYR A 74 -9.09 -14.47 -1.52
N VAL A 75 -9.17 -13.36 -2.26
CA VAL A 75 -10.44 -12.89 -2.80
C VAL A 75 -10.95 -13.94 -3.81
N PRO A 76 -12.21 -14.42 -3.70
CA PRO A 76 -12.69 -15.55 -4.48
C PRO A 76 -12.44 -15.43 -5.98
N ARG A 77 -11.85 -16.49 -6.57
CA ARG A 77 -11.52 -16.60 -8.00
C ARG A 77 -10.53 -15.54 -8.51
N THR A 78 -9.65 -15.03 -7.64
CA THR A 78 -8.57 -14.12 -8.01
C THR A 78 -7.27 -14.53 -7.33
N ASN A 79 -6.14 -13.98 -7.77
CA ASN A 79 -4.83 -14.10 -7.11
C ASN A 79 -4.56 -12.94 -6.12
N ILE A 80 -5.61 -12.26 -5.66
CA ILE A 80 -5.50 -11.14 -4.72
C ILE A 80 -5.61 -11.69 -3.31
N VAL A 81 -4.61 -11.40 -2.49
CA VAL A 81 -4.62 -11.69 -1.05
C VAL A 81 -5.29 -10.53 -0.34
N GLN A 82 -6.28 -10.81 0.50
CA GLN A 82 -6.89 -9.85 1.41
C GLN A 82 -6.49 -10.19 2.86
N ILE A 83 -6.09 -9.17 3.60
CA ILE A 83 -5.74 -9.24 5.02
C ILE A 83 -6.56 -8.19 5.74
N ASP A 84 -7.44 -8.65 6.63
CA ASP A 84 -8.25 -7.79 7.47
C ASP A 84 -7.65 -7.79 8.88
N ALA A 85 -7.18 -6.63 9.33
CA ALA A 85 -6.56 -6.42 10.63
C ALA A 85 -7.45 -5.54 11.52
N ARG A 86 -7.61 -5.93 12.79
CA ARG A 86 -8.38 -5.17 13.78
C ARG A 86 -7.51 -4.91 15.01
N SER A 87 -7.48 -3.64 15.44
CA SER A 87 -6.78 -3.28 16.67
C SER A 87 -7.69 -3.44 17.89
N ASP A 88 -7.14 -4.02 18.94
CA ASP A 88 -7.76 -4.05 20.28
C ASP A 88 -7.42 -2.80 21.10
N ARG A 89 -6.39 -2.05 20.68
CA ARG A 89 -5.90 -0.84 21.37
C ARG A 89 -6.47 0.44 20.78
N TYR A 90 -6.74 0.46 19.49
CA TYR A 90 -7.22 1.62 18.75
C TYR A 90 -8.56 1.30 18.09
N PRO A 91 -9.45 2.28 17.89
CA PRO A 91 -10.71 2.07 17.19
C PRO A 91 -10.49 2.03 15.66
N LEU A 92 -9.50 1.26 15.20
CA LEU A 92 -9.08 1.18 13.81
C LEU A 92 -9.17 -0.25 13.29
N GLU A 93 -9.68 -0.39 12.07
CA GLU A 93 -9.63 -1.60 11.25
C GLU A 93 -8.87 -1.28 9.95
N VAL A 94 -8.08 -2.23 9.45
CA VAL A 94 -7.28 -2.09 8.24
C VAL A 94 -7.60 -3.25 7.32
N ALA A 95 -8.09 -2.95 6.11
CA ALA A 95 -8.20 -3.92 5.04
C ALA A 95 -7.06 -3.70 4.05
N GLN A 96 -6.18 -4.69 3.93
CA GLN A 96 -5.04 -4.72 3.02
C GLN A 96 -5.35 -5.67 1.86
N ARG A 97 -5.02 -5.26 0.63
CA ARG A 97 -5.07 -6.13 -0.56
C ARG A 97 -3.76 -6.10 -1.30
N ASP A 98 -3.18 -7.28 -1.49
CA ASP A 98 -1.91 -7.45 -2.17
C ASP A 98 -2.07 -8.31 -3.43
N PHE A 99 -1.49 -7.86 -4.54
CA PHE A 99 -1.44 -8.64 -5.79
C PHE A 99 -0.33 -8.17 -6.72
N ALA A 100 0.18 -9.10 -7.55
CA ALA A 100 1.04 -8.75 -8.67
C ALA A 100 0.18 -8.41 -9.89
N VAL A 101 0.50 -7.31 -10.56
CA VAL A 101 -0.22 -6.87 -11.77
C VAL A 101 0.13 -7.83 -12.92
N PRO A 102 -0.85 -8.41 -13.63
CA PRO A 102 -0.57 -9.22 -14.81
C PRO A 102 0.24 -8.45 -15.85
N ASP A 103 1.24 -9.10 -16.45
CA ASP A 103 2.06 -8.57 -17.55
C ASP A 103 2.81 -7.25 -17.23
N ALA A 104 2.99 -6.92 -15.95
CA ALA A 104 3.74 -5.75 -15.51
C ALA A 104 4.60 -6.07 -14.28
N ASP A 105 5.80 -5.52 -14.22
CA ASP A 105 6.72 -5.67 -13.09
C ASP A 105 6.28 -4.77 -11.89
N ILE A 106 5.04 -4.94 -11.42
CA ILE A 106 4.39 -4.13 -10.39
C ILE A 106 3.68 -5.03 -9.37
N VAL A 107 3.97 -4.80 -8.10
CA VAL A 107 3.17 -5.31 -6.96
C VAL A 107 2.33 -4.15 -6.42
N VAL A 108 1.03 -4.39 -6.26
CA VAL A 108 0.10 -3.43 -5.66
C VAL A 108 -0.20 -3.87 -4.24
N ARG A 109 -0.13 -2.91 -3.32
CA ARG A 109 -0.57 -3.04 -1.94
C ARG A 109 -1.55 -1.91 -1.65
N ASP A 110 -2.82 -2.26 -1.50
CA ASP A 110 -3.92 -1.33 -1.27
C ASP A 110 -4.35 -1.40 0.19
N TYR A 111 -4.41 -0.25 0.86
CA TYR A 111 -4.73 -0.15 2.29
C TYR A 111 -5.97 0.73 2.48
N ALA A 112 -7.00 0.17 3.10
CA ALA A 112 -8.19 0.89 3.54
C ALA A 112 -8.26 0.88 5.08
N ILE A 113 -8.06 2.05 5.70
CA ILE A 113 -8.09 2.21 7.16
C ILE A 113 -9.42 2.83 7.56
N THR A 114 -10.13 2.18 8.48
CA THR A 114 -11.47 2.56 8.93
C THR A 114 -11.46 2.89 10.43
N ASN A 115 -11.89 4.11 10.77
CA ASN A 115 -12.17 4.49 12.15
C ASN A 115 -13.56 4.02 12.57
N ARG A 116 -13.62 3.27 13.67
CA ARG A 116 -14.83 2.65 14.25
C ARG A 116 -15.44 3.45 15.39
N SER A 117 -14.80 4.55 15.80
CA SER A 117 -15.30 5.45 16.83
C SER A 117 -15.97 6.69 16.23
N ASP A 118 -16.72 7.41 17.06
CA ASP A 118 -17.32 8.70 16.69
C ASP A 118 -16.33 9.87 16.81
N ALA A 119 -15.19 9.66 17.48
CA ALA A 119 -14.13 10.64 17.64
C ALA A 119 -13.15 10.59 16.46
N ALA A 120 -12.59 11.74 16.07
CA ALA A 120 -11.53 11.77 15.08
C ALA A 120 -10.25 11.11 15.64
N VAL A 121 -9.61 10.29 14.83
CA VAL A 121 -8.33 9.63 15.15
C VAL A 121 -7.28 10.14 14.18
N SER A 122 -6.17 10.63 14.72
CA SER A 122 -5.04 11.14 13.94
C SER A 122 -3.87 10.16 14.02
N PHE A 123 -3.29 9.85 12.86
CA PHE A 123 -2.18 8.92 12.74
C PHE A 123 -1.41 9.18 11.43
N SER A 124 -0.18 8.69 11.38
CA SER A 124 0.62 8.59 10.16
C SER A 124 0.77 7.12 9.75
N PHE A 125 0.56 6.83 8.47
CA PHE A 125 0.87 5.52 7.91
C PHE A 125 2.37 5.41 7.65
N VAL A 126 2.98 4.34 8.12
CA VAL A 126 4.42 4.09 8.01
C VAL A 126 4.65 2.91 7.08
N TRP A 127 5.41 3.17 6.02
CA TRP A 127 5.95 2.16 5.11
C TRP A 127 7.44 2.00 5.39
N TYR A 128 7.88 0.78 5.68
CA TYR A 128 9.28 0.45 5.85
C TYR A 128 9.69 -0.63 4.86
N SER A 129 10.73 -0.35 4.09
CA SER A 129 11.31 -1.26 3.12
C SER A 129 12.83 -1.34 3.27
N SER A 130 13.32 -2.58 3.32
CA SER A 130 14.73 -2.95 3.33
C SER A 130 14.96 -3.99 2.24
N PHE A 131 15.96 -3.76 1.41
CA PHE A 131 16.29 -4.61 0.28
C PHE A 131 17.71 -5.15 0.38
N GLN A 132 17.85 -6.45 0.11
CA GLN A 132 19.10 -7.15 -0.19
C GLN A 132 19.07 -7.52 -1.68
N ILE A 133 19.24 -6.52 -2.53
CA ILE A 133 19.06 -6.67 -3.98
C ILE A 133 20.06 -7.71 -4.48
N THR A 134 19.57 -8.68 -5.29
CA THR A 134 20.36 -9.80 -5.80
C THR A 134 21.02 -10.63 -4.68
N GLU A 135 20.29 -10.85 -3.58
CA GLU A 135 20.76 -11.59 -2.38
C GLU A 135 22.06 -11.06 -1.77
N SER A 136 22.35 -9.77 -1.96
CA SER A 136 23.55 -9.14 -1.43
C SER A 136 23.19 -8.22 -0.28
N ALA A 137 23.83 -8.39 0.88
CA ALA A 137 23.73 -7.44 2.00
C ALA A 137 24.55 -6.15 1.77
N LEU A 138 25.42 -6.14 0.75
CA LEU A 138 26.38 -5.05 0.53
C LEU A 138 25.98 -4.17 -0.66
N TYR A 139 26.28 -2.88 -0.53
CA TYR A 139 26.14 -1.87 -1.58
C TYR A 139 24.70 -1.64 -2.08
N ASN A 140 23.70 -1.99 -1.28
CA ASN A 140 22.33 -1.55 -1.51
C ASN A 140 22.23 -0.06 -1.18
N THR A 141 21.69 0.72 -2.11
CA THR A 141 21.51 2.16 -1.92
C THR A 141 20.02 2.49 -1.99
N THR A 142 19.58 3.41 -1.12
CA THR A 142 18.22 3.94 -1.13
C THR A 142 18.28 5.45 -1.33
N MET A 143 17.46 5.95 -2.26
CA MET A 143 17.32 7.38 -2.53
C MET A 143 15.84 7.77 -2.48
N PHE A 144 15.54 8.92 -1.89
CA PHE A 144 14.21 9.53 -2.01
C PHE A 144 14.16 10.44 -3.24
N HIS A 145 13.20 10.19 -4.13
CA HIS A 145 12.96 11.02 -5.31
C HIS A 145 11.69 11.88 -5.11
N ALA A 146 11.89 13.16 -4.80
CA ALA A 146 10.82 14.08 -4.45
C ALA A 146 9.78 14.30 -5.57
N GLY A 147 10.20 14.24 -6.84
CA GLY A 147 9.29 14.48 -7.98
C GLY A 147 8.19 13.43 -8.14
N SER A 148 8.46 12.20 -7.69
CA SER A 148 7.49 11.07 -7.72
C SER A 148 7.03 10.65 -6.33
N ASP A 149 7.45 11.34 -5.27
CA ASP A 149 7.17 10.97 -3.87
C ASP A 149 7.46 9.48 -3.61
N SER A 150 8.67 9.05 -4.00
CA SER A 150 9.03 7.62 -4.05
C SER A 150 10.39 7.32 -3.43
N LEU A 151 10.52 6.13 -2.85
CA LEU A 151 11.78 5.54 -2.45
C LEU A 151 12.29 4.64 -3.56
N ILE A 152 13.54 4.85 -3.98
CA ILE A 152 14.19 4.06 -5.01
C ILE A 152 15.32 3.28 -4.34
N HIS A 153 15.21 1.96 -4.33
CA HIS A 153 16.26 1.05 -3.89
C HIS A 153 17.00 0.54 -5.12
N TYR A 154 18.32 0.59 -5.13
CA TYR A 154 19.08 0.13 -6.28
C TYR A 154 20.43 -0.46 -5.92
N ARG A 155 20.85 -1.38 -6.79
CA ARG A 155 22.18 -1.99 -6.79
C ARG A 155 22.51 -2.36 -8.22
N GLN A 156 23.62 -1.81 -8.74
CA GLN A 156 24.04 -1.98 -10.13
C GLN A 156 22.92 -1.64 -11.14
N ARG A 157 22.38 -2.63 -11.87
CA ARG A 157 21.37 -2.45 -12.93
C ARG A 157 19.95 -2.82 -12.46
N THR A 158 19.77 -3.12 -11.18
CA THR A 158 18.48 -3.50 -10.59
C THR A 158 17.94 -2.38 -9.73
N PHE A 159 16.67 -2.03 -9.96
CA PHE A 159 15.99 -0.91 -9.31
C PHE A 159 14.62 -1.37 -8.83
N PHE A 160 14.27 -1.03 -7.59
CA PHE A 160 12.93 -1.14 -7.02
C PHE A 160 12.45 0.25 -6.64
N CYS A 161 11.19 0.54 -6.93
CA CYS A 161 10.59 1.85 -6.66
C CYS A 161 9.31 1.64 -5.85
N ASP A 162 9.34 2.10 -4.60
CA ASP A 162 8.15 2.18 -3.75
C ASP A 162 7.58 3.59 -3.89
N PHE A 163 6.36 3.71 -4.41
CA PHE A 163 5.69 5.00 -4.56
C PHE A 163 4.26 4.94 -4.05
N GLN A 164 3.82 6.04 -3.44
CA GLN A 164 2.45 6.16 -2.98
C GLN A 164 1.58 6.80 -4.05
N ARG A 165 0.60 6.07 -4.56
CA ARG A 165 -0.49 6.68 -5.32
C ARG A 165 -1.56 7.19 -4.36
N LYS A 166 -1.56 8.50 -4.07
CA LYS A 166 -2.63 9.14 -3.28
C LYS A 166 -3.95 9.07 -4.04
N ARG A 167 -4.79 8.08 -3.73
CA ARG A 167 -6.18 8.03 -4.20
C ARG A 167 -7.06 8.85 -3.26
N LEU A 168 -7.10 10.17 -3.48
CA LEU A 168 -8.09 11.06 -2.87
C LEU A 168 -9.45 10.89 -3.57
N ARG A 169 -10.40 10.18 -2.95
CA ARG A 169 -11.87 10.36 -3.06
C ARG A 169 -12.55 9.34 -2.12
N TRP A 170 -13.51 9.72 -1.27
CA TRP A 170 -14.86 10.13 -1.66
C TRP A 170 -15.49 11.20 -0.74
N ILE A 171 -16.01 12.29 -1.33
CA ILE A 171 -17.32 12.85 -0.96
C ILE A 171 -18.21 12.60 -2.17
N SER A 172 -19.26 11.82 -1.97
CA SER A 172 -20.38 11.73 -2.91
C SER A 172 -21.17 13.03 -2.85
N MET A 173 -21.08 13.86 -3.89
CA MET A 173 -22.15 14.78 -4.26
C MET A 173 -22.47 14.55 -5.74
N ARG A 174 -23.66 14.01 -5.99
CA ARG A 174 -24.30 14.15 -7.30
C ARG A 174 -24.85 15.56 -7.35
N THR A 175 -24.34 16.36 -8.29
CA THR A 175 -25.20 17.19 -9.13
C THR A 175 -24.56 17.27 -10.50
N CYS A 176 -25.34 16.87 -11.51
CA CYS A 176 -25.06 17.09 -12.91
C CYS A 176 -25.24 18.57 -13.22
N ALA A 177 -24.28 19.19 -13.91
CA ALA A 177 -24.56 20.30 -14.82
C ALA A 177 -23.45 20.38 -15.87
N ARG A 178 -23.87 20.32 -17.14
CA ARG A 178 -23.08 20.58 -18.35
C ARG A 178 -22.49 21.99 -18.30
N GLY A 179 -21.29 22.16 -18.86
CA GLY A 179 -20.71 23.47 -19.17
C GLY A 179 -19.37 23.31 -19.86
N ARG A 180 -19.18 24.03 -20.97
CA ARG A 180 -18.19 23.81 -22.03
C ARG A 180 -16.76 24.27 -21.67
N GLU A 181 -15.85 23.87 -22.55
CA GLU A 181 -14.45 24.31 -22.69
C GLU A 181 -14.20 25.80 -22.43
N SER A 182 -13.05 26.10 -21.83
CA SER A 182 -12.18 27.18 -22.31
C SER A 182 -10.76 26.98 -21.80
N ARG A 183 -9.82 26.83 -22.75
CA ARG A 183 -8.38 27.04 -22.56
C ARG A 183 -8.12 28.41 -21.95
N LEU A 184 -7.07 28.55 -21.14
CA LEU A 184 -6.14 29.68 -21.23
C LEU A 184 -4.87 29.38 -20.41
N ALA A 185 -3.74 29.72 -21.03
CA ALA A 185 -2.38 29.54 -20.56
C ALA A 185 -1.98 30.58 -19.50
N GLY A 186 -0.93 30.27 -18.74
CA GLY A 186 0.09 31.27 -18.41
C GLY A 186 0.40 31.52 -16.94
N ARG A 187 1.70 31.36 -16.65
CA ARG A 187 2.55 32.06 -15.68
C ARG A 187 2.69 31.51 -14.25
N GLN A 188 3.90 30.97 -14.05
CA GLN A 188 4.67 31.00 -12.81
C GLN A 188 4.62 32.37 -12.13
N ARG A 189 4.44 32.37 -10.80
CA ARG A 189 5.13 33.27 -9.87
C ARG A 189 5.39 32.55 -8.55
N HIS A 190 6.66 32.53 -8.15
CA HIS A 190 7.09 32.22 -6.78
C HIS A 190 6.57 33.30 -5.82
N ARG A 191 6.02 32.87 -4.66
CA ARG A 191 6.15 33.58 -3.38
C ARG A 191 6.14 32.58 -2.23
N HIS A 192 7.15 32.70 -1.36
CA HIS A 192 7.20 32.10 -0.03
C HIS A 192 6.02 32.59 0.83
N ALA A 193 5.36 31.69 1.54
CA ALA A 193 4.76 31.97 2.85
C ALA A 193 4.38 30.67 3.58
N ALA A 194 4.99 30.52 4.76
CA ALA A 194 4.41 30.04 6.01
C ALA A 194 3.57 28.76 6.04
N GLY A 195 4.00 27.85 6.92
CA GLY A 195 3.36 26.57 7.23
C GLY A 195 1.87 26.66 7.49
N ARG A 196 1.16 25.66 6.97
CA ARG A 196 -0.17 25.26 7.44
C ARG A 196 -0.16 23.76 7.64
N VAL A 197 -0.20 23.35 8.89
CA VAL A 197 -0.56 21.99 9.29
C VAL A 197 -2.00 21.78 8.88
N ALA A 198 -2.23 20.93 7.87
CA ALA A 198 -3.58 20.53 7.49
C ALA A 198 -4.10 19.52 8.51
N ARG A 199 -4.87 19.98 9.51
CA ARG A 199 -5.73 19.12 10.33
C ARG A 199 -6.87 18.61 9.47
N LEU A 200 -6.86 17.31 9.17
CA LEU A 200 -8.01 16.64 8.55
C LEU A 200 -8.86 16.02 9.67
N ALA A 201 -9.97 16.68 10.03
CA ALA A 201 -10.97 16.11 10.93
C ALA A 201 -12.03 15.38 10.09
N PHE A 202 -12.13 14.06 10.19
CA PHE A 202 -13.22 13.30 9.60
C PHE A 202 -14.37 13.16 10.61
N ARG A 203 -15.56 13.64 10.22
CA ARG A 203 -16.81 13.45 10.95
C ARG A 203 -17.54 12.26 10.33
N GLY A 204 -17.60 11.13 11.05
CA GLY A 204 -18.16 9.88 10.54
C GLY A 204 -19.65 9.98 10.23
N ARG A 205 -20.08 9.38 9.12
CA ARG A 205 -21.44 8.82 8.98
C ARG A 205 -21.34 7.38 8.51
N ARG A 206 -22.07 6.50 9.19
CA ARG A 206 -22.15 5.05 8.94
C ARG A 206 -22.39 4.74 7.47
N ALA A 207 -21.50 3.96 6.86
CA ALA A 207 -21.77 3.30 5.59
C ALA A 207 -22.48 1.96 5.86
N ARG A 208 -23.69 1.80 5.29
CA ARG A 208 -24.38 0.52 5.22
C ARG A 208 -23.59 -0.42 4.31
N ARG A 209 -23.55 -1.71 4.70
CA ARG A 209 -23.19 -2.84 3.83
C ARG A 209 -24.12 -2.82 2.62
N ASP A 210 -23.58 -2.61 1.43
CA ASP A 210 -24.16 -3.07 0.18
C ASP A 210 -23.00 -3.31 -0.82
N GLY A 211 -23.04 -4.46 -1.47
CA GLY A 211 -21.98 -4.98 -2.32
C GLY A 211 -21.86 -4.32 -3.69
N LEU A 212 -20.98 -4.93 -4.50
CA LEU A 212 -20.55 -4.60 -5.88
C LEU A 212 -19.31 -3.67 -5.90
N ASP A 213 -18.32 -3.85 -6.78
CA ASP A 213 -18.45 -4.26 -8.17
C ASP A 213 -17.11 -4.81 -8.73
N ALA A 214 -17.15 -5.98 -9.37
CA ALA A 214 -16.02 -6.63 -10.04
C ALA A 214 -15.69 -6.01 -11.42
N GLY A 215 -16.14 -4.78 -11.68
CA GLY A 215 -16.08 -4.10 -12.97
C GLY A 215 -14.72 -3.54 -13.39
N LEU A 216 -13.70 -3.55 -12.52
CA LEU A 216 -12.36 -3.01 -12.84
C LEU A 216 -11.42 -4.03 -13.50
N TYR A 217 -11.75 -5.32 -13.49
CA TYR A 217 -10.90 -6.39 -14.05
C TYR A 217 -11.18 -6.68 -15.55
N ARG A 218 -12.29 -6.18 -16.12
CA ARG A 218 -12.72 -6.54 -17.50
C ARG A 218 -12.38 -5.54 -18.61
N ARG A 219 -11.95 -4.31 -18.31
CA ARG A 219 -11.76 -3.24 -19.34
C ARG A 219 -10.37 -3.17 -19.99
N ARG A 220 -9.69 -4.30 -20.20
CA ARG A 220 -8.47 -4.36 -21.05
C ARG A 220 -8.38 -5.56 -22.00
N ARG A 221 -9.46 -6.36 -22.17
CA ARG A 221 -9.50 -7.41 -23.21
C ARG A 221 -10.04 -6.95 -24.56
N ASP A 222 -10.76 -5.83 -24.62
CA ASP A 222 -11.42 -5.39 -25.86
C ASP A 222 -10.61 -4.37 -26.69
N ALA A 223 -9.40 -4.01 -26.25
CA ALA A 223 -8.54 -3.04 -26.95
C ALA A 223 -7.37 -3.68 -27.73
N VAL A 224 -7.32 -5.02 -27.84
CA VAL A 224 -6.23 -5.76 -28.52
C VAL A 224 -6.76 -6.68 -29.65
N ARG A 225 -8.00 -6.47 -30.12
CA ARG A 225 -8.56 -7.18 -31.30
C ARG A 225 -8.85 -6.28 -32.50
N SER A 226 -8.35 -5.06 -32.48
CA SER A 226 -8.46 -4.14 -33.61
C SER A 226 -7.19 -3.29 -33.70
N ALA A 227 -6.10 -3.94 -34.09
CA ALA A 227 -4.89 -3.36 -34.69
C ALA A 227 -4.16 -4.48 -35.44
#